data_AF-A0A6I6N600-F1
#
_entry.id   AF-A0A6I6N600-F1
#
_cell.length_a   1.000
_cell.length_b   1.000
_cell.length_c   1.000
_cell.angle_alpha   90.00
_cell.angle_beta   90.00
_cell.angle_gamma   90.00
#
_symmetry.space_group_name_H-M   'P 1'
#
loop_
_entity.id
_entity.type
_entity.pdbx_description
1 polymer ?
#
loop_
_entity_poly.entity_id
_entity_poly.type
_entity_poly.pdbx_seq_one_letter_code
_entity_poly.pdbx_strand_id
1 'polypeptide(L)'
;MNDPVTPARTLRAALDDLLDGLPPRQAASAVERLIAAYRGQTPTHAPILRDRADVAAYAAYRMPATFEAVRSALEAFAAAVPGWTPGSHVDVGGGTGAATWAVTAAWPGERSVTVLDWAEPALALGREIAAANPALAGARWQRARIGADLTLDDTDLVTVSYVLNELAEPDRAALVDAAAGAARAVVIVEAGTPAGYARVIEARDRLIRAGLHVVAPCPHSAACPIEPGTDWCHFSARVSRSSLHRQVKGGTLPYEDEKFSYVAATRLPAEPPPARVVRRPQIRKGQVLLDLCEADERIRRTTISKRHGDLYKAARDAEWGDSWPPAP
;
A
#
# COMPACT_ATOMS: atom_id res chain seq x y z
N MET A 1 9.59 -16.95 25.61
CA MET A 1 8.99 -15.63 25.37
C MET A 1 8.20 -15.75 24.08
N ASN A 2 6.87 -15.69 24.16
CA ASN A 2 6.07 -15.58 22.95
C ASN A 2 6.38 -14.22 22.32
N ASP A 3 6.87 -14.20 21.09
CA ASP A 3 6.90 -12.98 20.29
C ASP A 3 5.51 -12.35 20.33
N PRO A 4 5.38 -11.02 20.51
CA PRO A 4 4.10 -10.36 20.38
C PRO A 4 3.53 -10.72 19.00
N VAL A 5 2.29 -11.22 18.96
CA VAL A 5 1.64 -11.57 17.70
C VAL A 5 1.49 -10.29 16.90
N THR A 6 2.26 -10.17 15.81
CA THR A 6 2.23 -8.98 14.97
C THR A 6 0.87 -8.87 14.25
N PRO A 7 0.36 -7.66 13.96
CA PRO A 7 -0.88 -7.49 13.21
C PRO A 7 -0.92 -8.30 11.89
N ALA A 8 0.23 -8.48 11.23
CA ALA A 8 0.35 -9.31 10.03
C ALA A 8 0.05 -10.81 10.29
N ARG A 9 0.49 -11.36 11.43
CA ARG A 9 0.19 -12.75 11.81
C ARG A 9 -1.27 -12.91 12.19
N THR A 10 -1.81 -11.99 12.96
CA THR A 10 -3.24 -12.00 13.36
C THR A 10 -4.13 -11.88 12.13
N LEU A 11 -3.81 -10.99 11.18
CA LEU A 11 -4.55 -10.85 9.94
C LEU A 11 -4.56 -12.16 9.15
N ARG A 12 -3.41 -12.81 9.01
CA ARG A 12 -3.31 -14.08 8.29
C ARG A 12 -4.17 -15.17 8.94
N ALA A 13 -4.09 -15.30 10.26
CA ALA A 13 -4.92 -16.26 11.00
C ALA A 13 -6.42 -15.98 10.81
N ALA A 14 -6.85 -14.72 10.92
CA ALA A 14 -8.24 -14.34 10.71
C ALA A 14 -8.75 -14.64 9.29
N LEU A 15 -7.90 -14.48 8.27
CA LEU A 15 -8.22 -14.83 6.89
C LEU A 15 -8.27 -16.35 6.66
N ASP A 16 -7.39 -17.11 7.30
CA ASP A 16 -7.40 -18.57 7.23
C ASP A 16 -8.67 -19.14 7.92
N ASP A 17 -9.00 -18.66 9.14
CA ASP A 17 -10.21 -19.04 9.87
C ASP A 17 -11.49 -18.71 9.08
N LEU A 18 -11.51 -17.56 8.39
CA LEU A 18 -12.63 -17.16 7.55
C LEU A 18 -12.87 -18.13 6.39
N LEU A 19 -11.80 -18.60 5.75
CA LEU A 19 -11.89 -19.58 4.65
C LEU A 19 -12.31 -20.95 5.15
N ASP A 20 -11.77 -21.39 6.28
CA ASP A 20 -12.10 -22.68 6.89
C ASP A 20 -13.56 -22.75 7.37
N GLY A 21 -14.15 -21.60 7.70
CA GLY A 21 -15.57 -21.47 8.06
C GLY A 21 -16.56 -21.59 6.88
N LEU A 22 -16.09 -21.62 5.62
CA LEU A 22 -16.96 -21.72 4.45
C LEU A 22 -17.27 -23.18 4.07
N PRO A 23 -18.48 -23.48 3.54
CA PRO A 23 -18.75 -24.80 2.97
C PRO A 23 -17.73 -25.12 1.84
N PRO A 24 -17.10 -26.31 1.83
CA PRO A 24 -16.00 -26.62 0.92
C PRO A 24 -16.31 -26.37 -0.57
N ARG A 25 -17.54 -26.67 -1.00
CA ARG A 25 -17.99 -26.42 -2.38
C ARG A 25 -18.09 -24.93 -2.72
N GLN A 26 -18.51 -24.10 -1.77
CA GLN A 26 -18.63 -22.65 -1.97
C GLN A 26 -17.25 -21.99 -1.98
N ALA A 27 -16.36 -22.39 -1.06
CA ALA A 27 -14.97 -21.95 -1.04
C ALA A 27 -14.27 -22.28 -2.38
N ALA A 28 -14.33 -23.54 -2.83
CA ALA A 28 -13.74 -23.96 -4.10
C ALA A 28 -14.29 -23.16 -5.29
N SER A 29 -15.61 -22.97 -5.36
CA SER A 29 -16.24 -22.23 -6.45
C SER A 29 -15.90 -20.74 -6.47
N ALA A 30 -15.80 -20.10 -5.30
CA ALA A 30 -15.37 -18.70 -5.18
C ALA A 30 -13.91 -18.53 -5.62
N VAL A 31 -13.05 -19.48 -5.23
CA VAL A 31 -11.65 -19.52 -5.61
C VAL A 31 -11.46 -19.74 -7.11
N GLU A 32 -12.22 -20.65 -7.71
CA GLU A 32 -12.23 -20.87 -9.17
C GLU A 32 -12.65 -19.62 -9.94
N ARG A 33 -13.70 -18.92 -9.48
CA ARG A 33 -14.13 -17.65 -10.08
C ARG A 33 -13.07 -16.57 -9.96
N LEU A 34 -12.41 -16.47 -8.81
CA LEU A 34 -11.30 -15.55 -8.59
C LEU A 34 -10.14 -15.86 -9.53
N ILE A 35 -9.79 -17.14 -9.69
CA ILE A 35 -8.77 -17.59 -10.66
C ILE A 35 -9.14 -17.16 -12.08
N ALA A 36 -10.39 -17.38 -12.49
CA ALA A 36 -10.85 -17.04 -13.83
C ALA A 36 -10.80 -15.52 -14.09
N ALA A 37 -11.24 -14.71 -13.13
CA ALA A 37 -11.17 -13.24 -13.22
C ALA A 37 -9.73 -12.72 -13.38
N TYR A 38 -8.77 -13.34 -12.67
CA TYR A 38 -7.37 -12.91 -12.68
C TYR A 38 -6.51 -13.53 -13.81
N ARG A 39 -6.91 -14.66 -14.42
CA ARG A 39 -6.22 -15.27 -15.57
C ARG A 39 -6.70 -14.74 -16.93
N GLY A 40 -7.82 -14.01 -16.97
CA GLY A 40 -8.26 -13.22 -18.13
C GLY A 40 -9.58 -13.66 -18.76
N GLN A 41 -10.34 -12.66 -19.21
CA GLN A 41 -11.69 -12.67 -19.81
C GLN A 41 -12.85 -13.00 -18.85
N THR A 42 -13.28 -12.02 -18.06
CA THR A 42 -14.67 -12.00 -17.58
C THR A 42 -15.36 -10.72 -18.08
N PRO A 43 -16.57 -10.81 -18.67
CA PRO A 43 -17.32 -9.64 -19.11
C PRO A 43 -17.59 -8.67 -17.97
N THR A 44 -17.49 -7.38 -18.28
CA THR A 44 -17.58 -6.19 -17.42
C THR A 44 -18.94 -5.96 -16.73
N HIS A 45 -19.76 -6.99 -16.50
CA HIS A 45 -21.17 -6.82 -16.12
C HIS A 45 -21.65 -7.61 -14.89
N ALA A 46 -20.81 -8.44 -14.25
CA ALA A 46 -21.15 -9.08 -12.98
C ALA A 46 -20.30 -8.51 -11.83
N PRO A 47 -20.88 -8.16 -10.66
CA PRO A 47 -20.10 -7.77 -9.50
C PRO A 47 -19.12 -8.89 -9.14
N ILE A 48 -17.86 -8.56 -8.85
CA ILE A 48 -16.87 -9.54 -8.37
C ILE A 48 -17.23 -10.03 -6.96
N LEU A 49 -17.96 -9.22 -6.19
CA LEU A 49 -18.29 -9.42 -4.79
C LEU A 49 -19.81 -9.63 -4.63
N ARG A 50 -20.31 -10.84 -4.92
CA ARG A 50 -21.77 -11.13 -4.96
C ARG A 50 -22.29 -11.74 -3.67
N ASP A 51 -21.49 -12.62 -3.07
CA ASP A 51 -21.83 -13.37 -1.87
C ASP A 51 -20.64 -13.42 -0.92
N ARG A 52 -20.88 -13.94 0.30
CA ARG A 52 -19.86 -14.01 1.35
C ARG A 52 -18.62 -14.79 0.92
N ALA A 53 -18.79 -15.86 0.14
CA ALA A 53 -17.67 -16.69 -0.30
C ALA A 53 -16.79 -15.94 -1.31
N ASP A 54 -17.38 -15.19 -2.24
CA ASP A 54 -16.65 -14.34 -3.19
C ASP A 54 -15.82 -13.26 -2.46
N VAL A 55 -16.40 -12.60 -1.44
CA VAL A 55 -15.68 -11.57 -0.66
C VAL A 55 -14.57 -12.19 0.19
N ALA A 56 -14.82 -13.33 0.83
CA ALA A 56 -13.81 -14.02 1.63
C ALA A 56 -12.63 -14.51 0.78
N ALA A 57 -12.90 -15.08 -0.39
CA ALA A 57 -11.86 -15.50 -1.32
C ALA A 57 -11.05 -14.30 -1.85
N TYR A 58 -11.73 -13.19 -2.17
CA TYR A 58 -11.07 -11.94 -2.55
C TYR A 58 -10.17 -11.41 -1.42
N ALA A 59 -10.70 -11.33 -0.19
CA ALA A 59 -9.97 -10.83 0.97
C ALA A 59 -8.71 -11.66 1.22
N ALA A 60 -8.83 -12.98 1.28
CA ALA A 60 -7.71 -13.87 1.50
C ALA A 60 -6.63 -13.80 0.40
N TYR A 61 -7.01 -13.38 -0.81
CA TYR A 61 -6.11 -13.25 -1.96
C TYR A 61 -5.50 -11.85 -2.13
N ARG A 62 -6.21 -10.76 -1.83
CA ARG A 62 -5.73 -9.38 -2.04
C ARG A 62 -5.32 -8.66 -0.78
N MET A 63 -5.94 -8.96 0.36
CA MET A 63 -5.70 -8.23 1.60
C MET A 63 -4.25 -8.37 2.09
N PRO A 64 -3.58 -9.55 2.03
CA PRO A 64 -2.18 -9.66 2.42
C PRO A 64 -1.23 -8.83 1.54
N ALA A 65 -1.46 -8.80 0.22
CA ALA A 65 -0.66 -8.01 -0.71
C ALA A 65 -0.85 -6.50 -0.49
N THR A 66 -2.10 -6.08 -0.30
CA THR A 66 -2.44 -4.68 -0.02
C THR A 66 -1.86 -4.24 1.33
N PHE A 67 -1.96 -5.09 2.36
CA PHE A 67 -1.35 -4.85 3.67
C PHE A 67 0.15 -4.60 3.56
N GLU A 68 0.90 -5.46 2.87
CA GLU A 68 2.36 -5.31 2.77
C GLU A 68 2.78 -4.08 1.95
N ALA A 69 2.06 -3.76 0.87
CA ALA A 69 2.32 -2.56 0.07
C ALA A 69 2.07 -1.27 0.88
N VAL A 70 0.92 -1.19 1.57
CA VAL A 70 0.59 -0.04 2.42
C VAL A 70 1.55 0.04 3.61
N ARG A 71 1.86 -1.08 4.27
CA ARG A 71 2.83 -1.11 5.38
C ARG A 71 4.18 -0.55 4.96
N SER A 72 4.70 -0.95 3.79
CA SER A 72 5.96 -0.42 3.27
C SER A 72 5.91 1.10 3.03
N ALA A 73 4.81 1.63 2.48
CA ALA A 73 4.62 3.07 2.31
C ALA A 73 4.54 3.82 3.65
N LEU A 74 3.84 3.25 4.63
CA LEU A 74 3.69 3.82 5.97
C LEU A 74 4.99 3.80 6.78
N GLU A 75 5.81 2.75 6.64
CA GLU A 75 7.13 2.69 7.29
C GLU A 75 8.07 3.76 6.72
N ALA A 76 8.08 3.94 5.40
CA ALA A 76 8.85 5.01 4.77
C ALA A 76 8.36 6.39 5.21
N PHE A 77 7.05 6.57 5.38
CA PHE A 77 6.47 7.79 5.94
C PHE A 77 6.88 8.01 7.40
N ALA A 78 6.73 7.00 8.26
CA ALA A 78 7.05 7.10 9.69
C ALA A 78 8.52 7.39 9.93
N ALA A 79 9.42 6.83 9.11
CA ALA A 79 10.84 7.15 9.15
C ALA A 79 11.14 8.61 8.79
N ALA A 80 10.36 9.21 7.88
CA ALA A 80 10.52 10.61 7.48
C ALA A 80 9.81 11.59 8.42
N VAL A 81 8.95 11.13 9.32
CA VAL A 81 8.21 11.96 10.29
C VAL A 81 8.38 11.37 11.69
N PRO A 82 9.60 11.35 12.25
CA PRO A 82 9.90 10.65 13.48
C PRO A 82 9.10 11.21 14.66
N GLY A 83 8.59 10.31 15.51
CA GLY A 83 7.83 10.67 16.71
C GLY A 83 6.37 11.05 16.46
N TRP A 84 5.91 11.17 15.22
CA TRP A 84 4.50 11.37 14.93
C TRP A 84 3.71 10.06 14.93
N THR A 85 2.47 10.12 15.42
CA THR A 85 1.50 9.03 15.40
C THR A 85 0.11 9.63 15.11
N PRO A 86 -0.67 9.07 14.17
CA PRO A 86 -2.01 9.58 13.89
C PRO A 86 -2.98 9.25 15.02
N GLY A 87 -3.71 10.27 15.52
CA GLY A 87 -4.83 10.12 16.44
C GLY A 87 -6.15 9.76 15.74
N SER A 88 -6.25 10.02 14.44
CA SER A 88 -7.37 9.62 13.59
C SER A 88 -6.93 9.15 12.20
N HIS A 89 -7.71 8.22 11.63
CA HIS A 89 -7.44 7.59 10.33
C HIS A 89 -8.74 7.41 9.54
N VAL A 90 -8.74 7.86 8.29
CA VAL A 90 -9.78 7.55 7.31
C VAL A 90 -9.17 6.74 6.17
N ASP A 91 -9.76 5.57 5.87
CA ASP A 91 -9.37 4.71 4.76
C ASP A 91 -10.44 4.78 3.66
N VAL A 92 -10.12 5.44 2.55
CA VAL A 92 -11.07 5.67 1.45
C VAL A 92 -10.88 4.64 0.35
N GLY A 93 -11.97 3.95 0.01
CA GLY A 93 -11.90 2.74 -0.81
C GLY A 93 -11.29 1.57 -0.04
N GLY A 94 -11.48 1.54 1.29
CA GLY A 94 -10.76 0.62 2.15
C GLY A 94 -11.21 -0.84 2.03
N GLY A 95 -12.36 -1.11 1.43
CA GLY A 95 -12.89 -2.46 1.23
C GLY A 95 -12.94 -3.27 2.52
N THR A 96 -12.14 -4.33 2.57
CA THR A 96 -12.00 -5.22 3.75
C THR A 96 -11.01 -4.69 4.80
N GLY A 97 -10.49 -3.48 4.63
CA GLY A 97 -9.71 -2.71 5.60
C GLY A 97 -8.21 -3.02 5.62
N ALA A 98 -7.60 -3.52 4.54
CA ALA A 98 -6.18 -3.88 4.52
C ALA A 98 -5.25 -2.76 5.02
N ALA A 99 -5.54 -1.51 4.64
CA ALA A 99 -4.76 -0.35 5.04
C ALA A 99 -4.92 -0.03 6.54
N THR A 100 -6.10 -0.24 7.13
CA THR A 100 -6.30 -0.08 8.58
C THR A 100 -5.39 -1.03 9.39
N TRP A 101 -5.23 -2.27 8.94
CA TRP A 101 -4.30 -3.22 9.55
C TRP A 101 -2.85 -2.76 9.41
N ALA A 102 -2.46 -2.26 8.23
CA ALA A 102 -1.12 -1.72 8.02
C ALA A 102 -0.83 -0.50 8.91
N VAL A 103 -1.82 0.38 9.10
CA VAL A 103 -1.75 1.52 10.02
C VAL A 103 -1.57 1.07 11.48
N THR A 104 -2.24 0.00 11.92
CA THR A 104 -2.01 -0.56 13.28
C THR A 104 -0.64 -1.23 13.44
N ALA A 105 -0.04 -1.69 12.34
CA ALA A 105 1.31 -2.25 12.36
C ALA A 105 2.39 -1.16 12.42
N ALA A 106 2.22 -0.07 11.65
CA ALA A 106 3.15 1.06 11.65
C ALA A 106 3.07 1.86 12.95
N TRP A 107 1.86 2.04 13.48
CA TRP A 107 1.62 2.70 14.76
C TRP A 107 0.73 1.81 15.63
N PRO A 108 1.27 1.12 16.63
CA PRO A 108 0.47 0.38 17.60
C PRO A 108 -0.42 1.31 18.44
N GLY A 109 -1.56 0.79 18.92
CA GLY A 109 -2.50 1.51 19.78
C GLY A 109 -3.82 1.88 19.11
N GLU A 110 -4.79 2.29 19.94
CA GLU A 110 -6.13 2.67 19.50
C GLU A 110 -6.14 4.08 18.90
N ARG A 111 -7.01 4.27 17.91
CA ARG A 111 -7.28 5.58 17.26
C ARG A 111 -8.68 5.57 16.66
N SER A 112 -9.20 6.76 16.35
CA SER A 112 -10.45 6.85 15.59
C SER A 112 -10.22 6.37 14.16
N VAL A 113 -10.83 5.27 13.75
CA VAL A 113 -10.71 4.71 12.39
C VAL A 113 -12.06 4.77 11.68
N THR A 114 -12.09 5.27 10.45
CA THR A 114 -13.26 5.21 9.58
C THR A 114 -12.88 4.60 8.23
N VAL A 115 -13.56 3.53 7.82
CA VAL A 115 -13.41 2.90 6.50
C VAL A 115 -14.61 3.29 5.64
N LEU A 116 -14.32 3.89 4.49
CA LEU A 116 -15.30 4.31 3.50
C LEU A 116 -15.20 3.43 2.26
N ASP A 117 -16.28 2.77 1.86
CA ASP A 117 -16.32 1.99 0.63
C ASP A 117 -17.75 1.95 0.04
N TRP A 118 -17.89 1.69 -1.25
CA TRP A 118 -19.20 1.55 -1.89
C TRP A 118 -19.80 0.14 -1.71
N ALA A 119 -18.95 -0.87 -1.51
CA ALA A 119 -19.30 -2.28 -1.45
C ALA A 119 -19.59 -2.73 -0.01
N GLU A 120 -20.87 -2.72 0.37
CA GLU A 120 -21.35 -3.20 1.67
C GLU A 120 -20.84 -4.62 2.04
N PRO A 121 -20.79 -5.61 1.12
CA PRO A 121 -20.24 -6.92 1.45
C PRO A 121 -18.78 -6.89 1.90
N ALA A 122 -17.95 -5.99 1.33
CA ALA A 122 -16.56 -5.83 1.73
C ALA A 122 -16.44 -5.18 3.11
N LEU A 123 -17.26 -4.15 3.39
CA LEU A 123 -17.31 -3.49 4.69
C LEU A 123 -17.76 -4.44 5.81
N ALA A 124 -18.80 -5.23 5.56
CA ALA A 124 -19.31 -6.21 6.51
C ALA A 124 -18.24 -7.25 6.87
N LEU A 125 -17.53 -7.77 5.86
CA LEU A 125 -16.43 -8.72 6.09
C LEU A 125 -15.23 -8.05 6.77
N GLY A 126 -14.87 -6.83 6.37
CA GLY A 126 -13.78 -6.08 6.99
C GLY A 126 -14.02 -5.87 8.49
N ARG A 127 -15.24 -5.53 8.89
CA ARG A 127 -15.65 -5.41 10.29
C ARG A 127 -15.47 -6.72 11.07
N GLU A 128 -15.84 -7.84 10.45
CA GLU A 128 -15.67 -9.17 11.05
C GLU A 128 -14.20 -9.51 11.26
N ILE A 129 -13.37 -9.35 10.21
CA ILE A 129 -11.93 -9.61 10.27
C ILE A 129 -11.28 -8.72 11.34
N ALA A 130 -11.63 -7.43 11.37
CA ALA A 130 -11.10 -6.45 12.30
C ALA A 130 -11.42 -6.75 13.77
N ALA A 131 -12.44 -7.54 14.08
CA ALA A 131 -12.72 -7.97 15.46
C ALA A 131 -11.57 -8.77 16.10
N ALA A 132 -10.69 -9.38 15.29
CA ALA A 132 -9.48 -10.05 15.75
C ALA A 132 -8.36 -9.08 16.17
N ASN A 133 -8.50 -7.78 15.92
CA ASN A 133 -7.52 -6.74 16.27
C ASN A 133 -8.12 -5.72 17.25
N PRO A 134 -7.74 -5.72 18.53
CA PRO A 134 -8.26 -4.79 19.53
C PRO A 134 -8.12 -3.31 19.15
N ALA A 135 -7.05 -2.94 18.43
CA ALA A 135 -6.84 -1.56 17.98
C ALA A 135 -7.90 -1.08 16.96
N LEU A 136 -8.65 -2.00 16.35
CA LEU A 136 -9.72 -1.73 15.40
C LEU A 136 -11.12 -1.95 15.98
N ALA A 137 -11.25 -2.25 17.28
CA ALA A 137 -12.55 -2.52 17.92
C ALA A 137 -13.54 -1.35 17.77
N GLY A 138 -13.03 -0.12 17.77
CA GLY A 138 -13.82 1.11 17.56
C GLY A 138 -13.94 1.57 16.11
N ALA A 139 -13.45 0.78 15.13
CA ALA A 139 -13.47 1.19 13.73
C ALA A 139 -14.90 1.31 13.18
N ARG A 140 -15.18 2.44 12.52
CA ARG A 140 -16.44 2.70 11.84
C ARG A 140 -16.35 2.26 10.40
N TRP A 141 -17.32 1.49 9.92
CA TRP A 141 -17.37 0.99 8.55
C TRP A 141 -18.62 1.56 7.90
N GLN A 142 -18.43 2.44 6.92
CA GLN A 142 -19.50 3.27 6.38
C GLN A 142 -19.55 3.14 4.86
N ARG A 143 -20.75 2.89 4.36
CA ARG A 143 -21.00 2.88 2.93
C ARG A 143 -20.98 4.30 2.39
N ALA A 144 -20.11 4.57 1.43
CA ALA A 144 -19.96 5.88 0.82
C ALA A 144 -19.72 5.74 -0.69
N ARG A 145 -20.29 6.66 -1.47
CA ARG A 145 -19.93 6.80 -2.88
C ARG A 145 -18.68 7.67 -2.96
N ILE A 146 -17.64 7.13 -3.59
CA ILE A 146 -16.39 7.86 -3.82
C ILE A 146 -16.52 8.59 -5.15
N GLY A 147 -16.40 9.92 -5.14
CA GLY A 147 -16.52 10.76 -6.32
C GLY A 147 -16.55 12.24 -5.96
N ALA A 148 -17.00 13.08 -6.89
CA ALA A 148 -17.00 14.54 -6.77
C ALA A 148 -17.68 15.09 -5.48
N ASP A 149 -18.71 14.41 -4.98
CA ASP A 149 -19.47 14.85 -3.80
C ASP A 149 -18.91 14.30 -2.47
N LEU A 150 -17.76 13.61 -2.50
CA LEU A 150 -17.16 13.06 -1.29
C LEU A 150 -16.63 14.18 -0.39
N THR A 151 -17.18 14.30 0.80
CA THR A 151 -16.67 15.16 1.88
C THR A 151 -16.02 14.29 2.95
N LEU A 152 -14.85 14.72 3.42
CA LEU A 152 -14.13 14.08 4.52
C LEU A 152 -14.06 15.04 5.70
N ASP A 153 -14.35 14.53 6.89
CA ASP A 153 -14.10 15.25 8.14
C ASP A 153 -12.58 15.38 8.39
N ASP A 154 -12.18 16.41 9.14
CA ASP A 154 -10.79 16.60 9.55
C ASP A 154 -10.22 15.34 10.21
N THR A 155 -9.05 14.90 9.73
CA THR A 155 -8.38 13.68 10.20
C THR A 155 -6.85 13.83 10.17
N ASP A 156 -6.14 13.02 10.94
CA ASP A 156 -4.68 13.05 10.93
C ASP A 156 -4.13 12.33 9.70
N LEU A 157 -4.63 11.14 9.40
CA LEU A 157 -4.18 10.31 8.28
C LEU A 157 -5.34 9.95 7.34
N VAL A 158 -5.12 10.11 6.03
CA VAL A 158 -5.93 9.47 4.99
C VAL A 158 -5.10 8.43 4.24
N THR A 159 -5.65 7.22 4.08
CA THR A 159 -5.12 6.21 3.15
C THR A 159 -6.06 6.04 1.97
N VAL A 160 -5.47 5.87 0.78
CA VAL A 160 -6.17 5.54 -0.47
C VAL A 160 -5.38 4.43 -1.15
N SER A 161 -5.89 3.20 -1.17
CA SER A 161 -5.14 2.06 -1.72
C SER A 161 -5.93 1.26 -2.75
N TYR A 162 -5.40 1.14 -3.96
CA TYR A 162 -5.97 0.35 -5.06
C TYR A 162 -7.43 0.69 -5.43
N VAL A 163 -7.82 1.96 -5.27
CA VAL A 163 -9.17 2.44 -5.64
C VAL A 163 -9.14 3.48 -6.76
N LEU A 164 -8.03 4.18 -7.01
CA LEU A 164 -8.00 5.20 -8.07
C LEU A 164 -8.18 4.54 -9.45
N ASN A 165 -7.70 3.31 -9.63
CA ASN A 165 -7.93 2.53 -10.85
C ASN A 165 -9.40 2.20 -11.13
N GLU A 166 -10.28 2.30 -10.14
CA GLU A 166 -11.72 2.00 -10.27
C GLU A 166 -12.55 3.25 -10.59
N LEU A 167 -11.96 4.43 -10.46
CA LEU A 167 -12.64 5.71 -10.59
C LEU A 167 -12.36 6.35 -11.96
N ALA A 168 -13.35 7.12 -12.45
CA ALA A 168 -13.13 8.02 -13.58
C ALA A 168 -12.17 9.15 -13.19
N GLU A 169 -11.52 9.78 -14.18
CA GLU A 169 -10.53 10.84 -13.93
C GLU A 169 -11.03 12.00 -13.06
N PRO A 170 -12.26 12.55 -13.27
CA PRO A 170 -12.77 13.61 -12.41
C PRO A 170 -13.00 13.17 -10.96
N ASP A 171 -13.40 11.91 -10.76
CA ASP A 171 -13.63 11.36 -9.43
C ASP A 171 -12.31 11.07 -8.69
N ARG A 172 -11.27 10.61 -9.43
CA ARG A 172 -9.91 10.50 -8.88
C ARG A 172 -9.40 11.85 -8.38
N ALA A 173 -9.55 12.87 -9.23
CA ALA A 173 -9.15 14.24 -8.94
C ALA A 173 -9.82 14.75 -7.66
N ALA A 174 -11.15 14.66 -7.59
CA ALA A 174 -11.93 15.13 -6.45
C ALA A 174 -11.58 14.37 -5.17
N LEU A 175 -11.37 13.06 -5.23
CA LEU A 175 -10.94 12.27 -4.08
C LEU A 175 -9.60 12.74 -3.53
N VAL A 176 -8.60 12.93 -4.39
CA VAL A 176 -7.27 13.39 -3.95
C VAL A 176 -7.35 14.79 -3.36
N ASP A 177 -8.13 15.68 -3.96
CA ASP A 177 -8.31 17.05 -3.47
C ASP A 177 -9.05 17.07 -2.11
N ALA A 178 -10.07 16.22 -1.92
CA ALA A 178 -10.77 16.04 -0.65
C ALA A 178 -9.84 15.47 0.45
N ALA A 179 -9.05 14.44 0.13
CA ALA A 179 -8.05 13.88 1.04
C ALA A 179 -7.00 14.94 1.43
N ALA A 180 -6.54 15.73 0.46
CA ALA A 180 -5.59 16.81 0.70
C ALA A 180 -6.17 17.90 1.60
N GLY A 181 -7.47 18.22 1.48
CA GLY A 181 -8.14 19.22 2.29
C GLY A 181 -8.33 18.80 3.75
N ALA A 182 -8.69 17.54 3.99
CA ALA A 182 -9.09 17.05 5.31
C ALA A 182 -7.93 16.51 6.18
N ALA A 183 -6.79 16.14 5.59
CA ALA A 183 -5.77 15.36 6.29
C ALA A 183 -4.50 16.14 6.67
N ARG A 184 -3.83 15.74 7.77
CA ARG A 184 -2.43 16.16 8.04
C ARG A 184 -1.43 15.37 7.21
N ALA A 185 -1.72 14.10 6.92
CA ALA A 185 -0.93 13.21 6.09
C ALA A 185 -1.83 12.39 5.15
N VAL A 186 -1.36 12.18 3.92
CA VAL A 186 -2.05 11.39 2.90
C VAL A 186 -1.08 10.36 2.33
N VAL A 187 -1.52 9.10 2.29
CA VAL A 187 -0.75 7.98 1.72
C VAL A 187 -1.59 7.30 0.66
N ILE A 188 -1.09 7.30 -0.57
CA ILE A 188 -1.77 6.74 -1.74
C ILE A 188 -0.93 5.61 -2.31
N VAL A 189 -1.55 4.46 -2.54
CA VAL A 189 -0.91 3.25 -3.07
C VAL A 189 -1.71 2.72 -4.26
N GLU A 190 -1.02 2.40 -5.35
CA GLU A 190 -1.59 1.81 -6.56
C GLU A 190 -0.72 0.64 -7.05
N ALA A 191 -1.25 -0.16 -7.97
CA ALA A 191 -0.50 -1.24 -8.60
C ALA A 191 0.77 -0.71 -9.30
N GLY A 192 1.89 -1.43 -9.15
CA GLY A 192 3.22 -1.07 -9.68
C GLY A 192 3.36 -1.30 -11.18
N THR A 193 2.40 -0.74 -11.94
CA THR A 193 2.26 -0.78 -13.39
C THR A 193 2.42 0.64 -13.95
N PRO A 194 2.67 0.81 -15.26
CA PRO A 194 2.74 2.14 -15.86
C PRO A 194 1.49 2.99 -15.58
N ALA A 195 0.30 2.40 -15.64
CA ALA A 195 -0.96 3.11 -15.38
C ALA A 195 -1.14 3.48 -13.90
N GLY A 196 -0.76 2.60 -12.97
CA GLY A 196 -0.82 2.90 -11.54
C GLY A 196 0.19 3.97 -11.13
N TYR A 197 1.40 3.93 -11.68
CA TYR A 197 2.38 5.00 -11.54
C TYR A 197 1.85 6.35 -12.05
N ALA A 198 1.23 6.38 -13.23
CA ALA A 198 0.67 7.61 -13.78
C ALA A 198 -0.37 8.24 -12.84
N ARG A 199 -1.27 7.43 -12.26
CA ARG A 199 -2.24 7.88 -11.25
C ARG A 199 -1.57 8.40 -9.98
N VAL A 200 -0.51 7.74 -9.51
CA VAL A 200 0.26 8.17 -8.33
C VAL A 200 0.96 9.50 -8.59
N ILE A 201 1.53 9.72 -9.77
CA ILE A 201 2.15 11.01 -10.13
C ILE A 201 1.11 12.13 -10.23
N GLU A 202 -0.05 11.87 -10.84
CA GLU A 202 -1.13 12.86 -10.87
C GLU A 202 -1.59 13.24 -9.45
N ALA A 203 -1.79 12.23 -8.60
CA ALA A 203 -2.18 12.45 -7.21
C ALA A 203 -1.10 13.21 -6.43
N ARG A 204 0.17 12.86 -6.62
CA ARG A 204 1.32 13.55 -6.03
C ARG A 204 1.31 15.04 -6.38
N ASP A 205 1.13 15.39 -7.65
CA ASP A 205 1.12 16.78 -8.09
C ASP A 205 -0.04 17.58 -7.50
N ARG A 206 -1.19 16.93 -7.30
CA ARG A 206 -2.35 17.53 -6.59
C ARG A 206 -2.06 17.77 -5.11
N LEU A 207 -1.49 16.79 -4.41
CA LEU A 207 -1.10 16.92 -3.01
C LEU A 207 -0.12 18.09 -2.82
N ILE A 208 0.87 18.23 -3.71
CA ILE A 208 1.83 19.35 -3.70
C ILE A 208 1.11 20.69 -3.91
N ARG A 209 0.22 20.78 -4.90
CA ARG A 209 -0.58 22.00 -5.16
C ARG A 209 -1.45 22.39 -3.97
N ALA A 210 -1.93 21.41 -3.19
CA ALA A 210 -2.70 21.62 -1.97
C ALA A 210 -1.84 21.96 -0.73
N GLY A 211 -0.52 22.12 -0.92
CA GLY A 211 0.43 22.54 0.12
C GLY A 211 0.98 21.41 0.99
N LEU A 212 0.85 20.15 0.57
CA LEU A 212 1.54 19.03 1.24
C LEU A 212 2.94 18.86 0.67
N HIS A 213 3.88 18.48 1.52
CA HIS A 213 5.23 18.10 1.14
C HIS A 213 5.33 16.58 0.99
N VAL A 214 5.88 16.11 -0.12
CA VAL A 214 6.16 14.68 -0.33
C VAL A 214 7.33 14.26 0.56
N VAL A 215 7.13 13.18 1.31
CA VAL A 215 8.12 12.62 2.25
C VAL A 215 8.58 11.22 1.87
N ALA A 216 7.79 10.49 1.08
CA ALA A 216 8.15 9.21 0.50
C ALA A 216 7.31 8.91 -0.76
N PRO A 217 7.79 8.07 -1.70
CA PRO A 217 9.15 7.55 -1.80
C PRO A 217 10.15 8.64 -2.22
N CYS A 218 9.67 9.67 -2.92
CA CYS A 218 10.50 10.75 -3.46
C CYS A 218 11.14 11.55 -2.31
N PRO A 219 12.44 11.89 -2.42
CA PRO A 219 13.13 12.73 -1.45
C PRO A 219 12.88 14.24 -1.68
N HIS A 220 11.99 14.58 -2.62
CA HIS A 220 11.70 15.96 -3.03
C HIS A 220 10.22 16.12 -3.46
N SER A 221 9.76 17.37 -3.45
CA SER A 221 8.43 17.78 -3.95
C SER A 221 8.47 18.43 -5.34
N ALA A 222 9.61 18.45 -6.03
CA ALA A 222 9.73 18.92 -7.42
C ALA A 222 9.07 17.97 -8.44
N ALA A 223 9.09 18.28 -9.74
CA ALA A 223 8.58 17.36 -10.76
C ALA A 223 9.33 16.01 -10.73
N CYS A 224 8.63 14.91 -11.03
CA CYS A 224 9.28 13.60 -11.11
C CYS A 224 10.28 13.59 -12.29
N PRO A 225 11.55 13.17 -12.09
CA PRO A 225 12.55 13.15 -13.16
C PRO A 225 12.35 12.05 -14.21
N ILE A 226 11.43 11.11 -14.00
CA ILE A 226 11.09 10.09 -14.99
C ILE A 226 10.21 10.72 -16.06
N GLU A 227 10.67 10.69 -17.31
CA GLU A 227 9.91 11.17 -18.46
C GLU A 227 8.66 10.30 -18.68
N PRO A 228 7.45 10.89 -18.74
CA PRO A 228 6.21 10.15 -18.94
C PRO A 228 6.26 9.23 -20.16
N GLY A 229 5.86 7.96 -19.99
CA GLY A 229 5.83 6.97 -21.05
C GLY A 229 7.16 6.25 -21.33
N THR A 230 8.28 6.71 -20.76
CA THR A 230 9.60 6.04 -20.94
C THR A 230 9.87 4.97 -19.89
N ASP A 231 9.41 5.19 -18.66
CA ASP A 231 9.61 4.30 -17.52
C ASP A 231 8.54 4.60 -16.44
N TRP A 232 8.52 3.81 -15.36
CA TRP A 232 7.67 4.05 -14.20
C TRP A 232 8.40 3.75 -12.89
N CYS A 233 8.14 4.55 -11.85
CA CYS A 233 8.63 4.26 -10.50
C CYS A 233 7.66 3.30 -9.79
N HIS A 234 8.20 2.20 -9.27
CA HIS A 234 7.47 1.22 -8.47
C HIS A 234 8.43 0.55 -7.49
N PHE A 235 7.88 -0.25 -6.58
CA PHE A 235 8.56 -1.01 -5.54
C PHE A 235 7.95 -2.41 -5.45
N SER A 236 8.49 -3.22 -4.55
CA SER A 236 8.14 -4.64 -4.43
C SER A 236 8.03 -5.01 -2.95
N ALA A 237 6.86 -5.42 -2.51
CA ALA A 237 6.64 -5.95 -1.16
C ALA A 237 6.52 -7.47 -1.24
N ARG A 238 7.25 -8.19 -0.38
CA ARG A 238 7.17 -9.65 -0.33
C ARG A 238 5.99 -10.09 0.53
N VAL A 239 5.12 -10.90 -0.05
CA VAL A 239 3.91 -11.44 0.56
C VAL A 239 4.08 -12.94 0.76
N SER A 240 3.83 -13.44 1.97
CA SER A 240 3.79 -14.89 2.21
C SER A 240 2.54 -15.49 1.56
N ARG A 241 2.69 -16.55 0.77
CA ARG A 241 1.56 -17.24 0.15
C ARG A 241 0.86 -18.15 1.14
N SER A 242 -0.44 -17.90 1.37
CA SER A 242 -1.34 -18.88 1.99
C SER A 242 -1.48 -20.14 1.12
N SER A 243 -2.06 -21.19 1.68
CA SER A 243 -2.46 -22.40 0.93
C SER A 243 -3.32 -22.03 -0.29
N LEU A 244 -4.27 -21.11 -0.09
CA LEU A 244 -5.12 -20.57 -1.15
C LEU A 244 -4.31 -19.88 -2.26
N HIS A 245 -3.36 -19.00 -1.91
CA HIS A 245 -2.52 -18.32 -2.89
C HIS A 245 -1.73 -19.29 -3.78
N ARG A 246 -1.23 -20.40 -3.20
CA ARG A 246 -0.52 -21.44 -3.96
C ARG A 246 -1.44 -22.15 -4.94
N GLN A 247 -2.68 -22.43 -4.56
CA GLN A 247 -3.69 -23.04 -5.44
C GLN A 247 -4.08 -22.11 -6.59
N VAL A 248 -4.32 -20.82 -6.31
CA VAL A 248 -4.78 -19.83 -7.32
C VAL A 248 -3.72 -19.54 -8.39
N LYS A 249 -2.49 -19.26 -7.97
CA LYS A 249 -1.43 -18.80 -8.88
C LYS A 249 -0.55 -19.93 -9.43
N GLY A 250 -0.78 -21.18 -9.03
CA GLY A 250 -0.01 -22.34 -9.50
C GLY A 250 1.50 -22.25 -9.22
N GLY A 251 1.88 -21.40 -8.26
CA GLY A 251 3.28 -21.11 -7.97
C GLY A 251 3.83 -22.01 -6.85
N THR A 252 5.04 -22.52 -7.04
CA THR A 252 5.71 -23.44 -6.11
C THR A 252 6.41 -22.73 -4.95
N LEU A 253 6.76 -21.45 -5.10
CA LEU A 253 7.41 -20.66 -4.05
C LEU A 253 6.43 -20.27 -2.94
N PRO A 254 6.87 -20.24 -1.66
CA PRO A 254 6.03 -19.89 -0.51
C PRO A 254 5.76 -18.38 -0.38
N TYR A 255 6.23 -17.57 -1.32
CA TYR A 255 6.04 -16.12 -1.35
C TYR A 255 5.79 -15.60 -2.76
N GLU A 256 5.29 -14.38 -2.84
CA GLU A 256 5.24 -13.59 -4.06
C GLU A 256 5.59 -12.13 -3.81
N ASP A 257 5.98 -11.44 -4.88
CA ASP A 257 6.31 -10.03 -4.83
C ASP A 257 5.12 -9.23 -5.39
N GLU A 258 4.42 -8.47 -4.54
CA GLU A 258 3.43 -7.49 -4.97
C GLU A 258 4.17 -6.22 -5.41
N LYS A 259 3.97 -5.84 -6.67
CA LYS A 259 4.51 -4.59 -7.20
C LYS A 259 3.54 -3.45 -6.96
N PHE A 260 4.02 -2.34 -6.42
CA PHE A 260 3.19 -1.18 -6.10
C PHE A 260 3.92 0.14 -6.39
N SER A 261 3.16 1.20 -6.64
CA SER A 261 3.63 2.59 -6.69
C SER A 261 2.91 3.35 -5.59
N TYR A 262 3.58 4.32 -4.96
CA TYR A 262 2.95 5.09 -3.87
C TYR A 262 3.45 6.52 -3.81
N VAL A 263 2.70 7.36 -3.10
CA VAL A 263 3.11 8.67 -2.61
C VAL A 263 2.63 8.84 -1.19
N ALA A 264 3.49 9.39 -0.34
CA ALA A 264 3.19 9.77 1.03
C ALA A 264 3.56 11.26 1.18
N ALA A 265 2.59 12.07 1.58
CA ALA A 265 2.75 13.52 1.71
C ALA A 265 2.12 14.03 3.01
N THR A 266 2.65 15.12 3.55
CA THR A 266 2.20 15.68 4.83
C THR A 266 2.38 17.20 4.93
N ARG A 267 1.67 17.81 5.88
CA ARG A 267 1.91 19.19 6.34
C ARG A 267 2.78 19.26 7.60
N LEU A 268 3.13 18.11 8.17
CA LEU A 268 3.96 18.01 9.36
C LEU A 268 5.42 18.33 9.03
N PRO A 269 6.22 18.80 10.00
CA PRO A 269 7.67 18.81 9.87
C PRO A 269 8.17 17.41 9.54
N ALA A 270 9.01 17.30 8.52
CA ALA A 270 9.49 16.01 8.01
C ALA A 270 10.95 16.11 7.61
N GLU A 271 11.62 14.97 7.66
CA GLU A 271 13.01 14.77 7.28
C GLU A 271 13.09 13.65 6.22
N PRO A 272 12.72 13.92 4.95
CA PRO A 272 12.87 12.95 3.88
C PRO A 272 14.34 12.54 3.72
N PRO A 273 14.63 11.28 3.34
CA PRO A 273 16.00 10.86 3.13
C PRO A 273 16.61 11.62 1.94
N PRO A 274 17.94 11.77 1.86
CA PRO A 274 18.57 12.52 0.77
C PRO A 274 18.46 11.81 -0.59
N ALA A 275 18.32 10.47 -0.58
CA ALA A 275 18.02 9.70 -1.76
C ALA A 275 17.18 8.44 -1.47
N ARG A 276 16.55 7.90 -2.51
CA ARG A 276 15.77 6.66 -2.49
C ARG A 276 16.28 5.70 -3.56
N VAL A 277 16.50 4.44 -3.20
CA VAL A 277 16.81 3.36 -4.14
C VAL A 277 15.55 3.04 -4.96
N VAL A 278 15.54 3.38 -6.24
CA VAL A 278 14.35 3.25 -7.10
C VAL A 278 14.36 2.01 -8.00
N ARG A 279 15.41 1.19 -7.96
CA ARG A 279 15.50 -0.10 -8.67
C ARG A 279 16.18 -1.15 -7.79
N ARG A 280 16.00 -2.43 -8.10
CA ARG A 280 16.73 -3.52 -7.42
C ARG A 280 18.25 -3.27 -7.53
N PRO A 281 18.99 -3.22 -6.40
CA PRO A 281 20.44 -3.09 -6.43
C PRO A 281 21.12 -4.15 -7.30
N GLN A 282 22.05 -3.74 -8.16
CA GLN A 282 22.78 -4.66 -9.01
C GLN A 282 24.11 -5.02 -8.36
N ILE A 283 24.16 -6.18 -7.73
CA ILE A 283 25.38 -6.70 -7.09
C ILE A 283 26.29 -7.31 -8.16
N ARG A 284 27.53 -6.83 -8.23
CA ARG A 284 28.59 -7.34 -9.12
C ARG A 284 29.84 -7.67 -8.29
N LYS A 285 30.83 -8.33 -8.90
CA LYS A 285 32.10 -8.66 -8.23
C LYS A 285 32.81 -7.37 -7.78
N GLY A 286 32.76 -7.09 -6.47
CA GLY A 286 33.47 -5.97 -5.84
C GLY A 286 32.78 -4.61 -5.92
N GLN A 287 31.55 -4.54 -6.43
CA GLN A 287 30.76 -3.31 -6.47
C GLN A 287 29.26 -3.57 -6.50
N VAL A 288 28.48 -2.60 -6.06
CA VAL A 288 27.02 -2.55 -6.18
C VAL A 288 26.65 -1.30 -6.96
N LEU A 289 25.73 -1.43 -7.92
CA LEU A 289 25.15 -0.28 -8.62
C LEU A 289 23.76 0.01 -8.03
N LEU A 290 23.55 1.24 -7.58
CA LEU A 290 22.27 1.73 -7.07
C LEU A 290 21.74 2.78 -8.05
N ASP A 291 20.47 2.64 -8.46
CA ASP A 291 19.75 3.72 -9.14
C ASP A 291 19.00 4.52 -8.07
N LEU A 292 19.41 5.77 -7.88
CA LEU A 292 18.99 6.65 -6.78
C LEU A 292 18.19 7.82 -7.34
N CYS A 293 16.97 8.02 -6.83
CA CYS A 293 16.30 9.31 -6.94
C CYS A 293 16.80 10.20 -5.80
N GLU A 294 17.34 11.38 -6.13
CA GLU A 294 18.04 12.26 -5.21
C GLU A 294 17.27 13.56 -4.97
N ALA A 295 17.52 14.23 -3.85
CA ALA A 295 16.86 15.50 -3.50
C ALA A 295 17.13 16.64 -4.50
N ASP A 296 18.15 16.51 -5.35
CA ASP A 296 18.46 17.43 -6.45
C ASP A 296 17.67 17.15 -7.74
N GLU A 297 16.58 16.38 -7.63
CA GLU A 297 15.57 16.17 -8.67
C GLU A 297 16.11 15.34 -9.85
N ARG A 298 17.05 14.43 -9.57
CA ARG A 298 17.64 13.54 -10.60
C ARG A 298 17.59 12.09 -10.19
N ILE A 299 17.56 11.22 -11.20
CA ILE A 299 17.85 9.80 -11.02
C ILE A 299 19.28 9.54 -11.51
N ARG A 300 20.14 9.07 -10.60
CA ARG A 300 21.55 8.76 -10.90
C ARG A 300 21.87 7.32 -10.60
N ARG A 301 22.68 6.72 -11.46
CA ARG A 301 23.32 5.44 -11.17
C ARG A 301 24.62 5.67 -10.42
N THR A 302 24.68 5.21 -9.17
CA THR A 302 25.82 5.35 -8.29
C THR A 302 26.51 4.01 -8.09
N THR A 303 27.84 3.99 -8.28
CA THR A 303 28.67 2.79 -8.10
C THR A 303 29.32 2.80 -6.73
N ILE A 304 28.95 1.87 -5.86
CA ILE A 304 29.58 1.66 -4.55
C ILE A 304 30.50 0.45 -4.63
N SER A 305 31.82 0.65 -4.56
CA SER A 305 32.81 -0.44 -4.59
C SER A 305 33.40 -0.76 -3.22
N LYS A 306 34.12 -1.89 -3.11
CA LYS A 306 34.79 -2.35 -1.87
C LYS A 306 35.62 -1.29 -1.15
N ARG A 307 36.19 -0.31 -1.88
CA ARG A 307 36.99 0.77 -1.29
C ARG A 307 36.19 1.69 -0.36
N HIS A 308 34.87 1.71 -0.50
CA HIS A 308 33.99 2.53 0.35
C HIS A 308 33.63 1.84 1.69
N GLY A 309 34.27 0.71 2.03
CA GLY A 309 34.17 0.11 3.36
C GLY A 309 32.74 -0.24 3.77
N ASP A 310 32.25 0.38 4.85
CA ASP A 310 30.93 0.10 5.40
C ASP A 310 29.78 0.50 4.48
N LEU A 311 29.96 1.54 3.64
CA LEU A 311 28.98 1.85 2.59
C LEU A 311 28.84 0.73 1.57
N TYR A 312 29.91 -0.01 1.27
CA TYR A 312 29.82 -1.18 0.40
C TYR A 312 29.10 -2.35 1.08
N LYS A 313 29.26 -2.52 2.41
CA LYS A 313 28.48 -3.52 3.15
C LYS A 313 27.00 -3.16 3.09
N ALA A 314 26.66 -1.93 3.46
CA ALA A 314 25.28 -1.44 3.42
C ALA A 314 24.68 -1.49 2.00
N ALA A 315 25.43 -1.16 0.95
CA ALA A 315 24.94 -1.25 -0.43
C ALA A 315 24.60 -2.70 -0.84
N ARG A 316 25.29 -3.71 -0.31
CA ARG A 316 24.95 -5.13 -0.59
C ARG A 316 23.68 -5.58 0.12
N ASP A 317 23.38 -4.97 1.26
CA ASP A 317 22.23 -5.27 2.09
C ASP A 317 21.03 -4.37 1.75
N ALA A 318 21.26 -3.31 0.97
CA ALA A 318 20.21 -2.39 0.52
C ALA A 318 19.17 -3.11 -0.33
N GLU A 319 17.92 -2.72 -0.15
CA GLU A 319 16.76 -3.20 -0.88
C GLU A 319 16.16 -2.11 -1.77
N TRP A 320 15.26 -2.56 -2.65
CA TRP A 320 14.53 -1.67 -3.52
C TRP A 320 13.49 -0.89 -2.72
N GLY A 321 13.67 0.42 -2.62
CA GLY A 321 12.85 1.28 -1.78
C GLY A 321 13.58 1.79 -0.54
N ASP A 322 14.83 1.39 -0.30
CA ASP A 322 15.59 1.89 0.85
C ASP A 322 15.99 3.36 0.71
N SER A 323 16.06 4.04 1.85
CA SER A 323 16.71 5.35 1.95
C SER A 323 18.21 5.20 1.75
N TRP A 324 18.84 6.18 1.10
CA TRP A 324 20.27 6.17 0.86
C TRP A 324 20.90 7.55 1.08
N PRO A 325 22.11 7.66 1.68
CA PRO A 325 22.81 6.57 2.39
C PRO A 325 22.03 6.14 3.63
N PRO A 326 22.33 4.95 4.21
CA PRO A 326 21.78 4.58 5.50
C PRO A 326 22.19 5.61 6.56
N ALA A 327 21.32 5.80 7.56
CA ALA A 327 21.63 6.66 8.70
C ALA A 327 22.92 6.18 9.42
N PRO A 328 23.73 7.10 9.98
CA PRO A 328 24.97 6.77 10.69
C PRO A 328 24.76 5.85 11.89
#